data_AF-A0A357LPS9-F1
#
_entry.id   AF-A0A357LPS9-F1
#
_cell.length_a   1.000
_cell.length_b   1.000
_cell.length_c   1.000
_cell.angle_alpha   90.00
_cell.angle_beta   90.00
_cell.angle_gamma   90.00
#
_symmetry.space_group_name_H-M   'P 1'
#
loop_
_entity.id
_entity.type
_entity.pdbx_description
1 polymer ?
#
loop_
_entity_poly.entity_id
_entity_poly.type
_entity_poly.pdbx_seq_one_letter_code
_entity_poly.pdbx_strand_id
1 'polypeptide(L)'
;MRWAHERDLFTLAICHGPAALLAADDENPFIYDGYKITAFSDAVDKQTPAISYIPDHMPWRFGEQLNALDVTIINTTADVSCRTDRRLIFSTSPKAANDFGRLAADTLLKAIR
;
A
#
# COMPACT_ATOMS: atom_id res chain seq x y z
N MET A 1 7.29 -11.91 -1.99
CA MET A 1 6.34 -11.56 -0.90
C MET A 1 6.01 -12.77 -0.02
N ARG A 2 5.71 -13.96 -0.59
CA ARG A 2 5.40 -15.19 0.17
C ARG A 2 6.38 -15.53 1.29
N TRP A 3 7.68 -15.54 1.01
CA TRP A 3 8.71 -15.82 2.03
C TRP A 3 8.59 -14.96 3.30
N ALA A 4 8.25 -13.66 3.15
CA ALA A 4 8.06 -12.75 4.27
C ALA A 4 6.74 -13.03 4.98
N HIS A 5 5.67 -13.28 4.23
CA HIS A 5 4.35 -13.63 4.77
C HIS A 5 4.38 -14.95 5.58
N GLU A 6 4.99 -16.00 5.04
CA GLU A 6 5.14 -17.31 5.68
C GLU A 6 6.00 -17.28 6.95
N ARG A 7 6.95 -16.34 7.02
CA ARG A 7 7.83 -16.14 8.18
C ARG A 7 7.31 -15.10 9.16
N ASP A 8 6.08 -14.63 8.98
CA ASP A 8 5.46 -13.59 9.83
C ASP A 8 6.34 -12.32 9.94
N LEU A 9 7.04 -11.97 8.85
CA LEU A 9 7.86 -10.78 8.76
C LEU A 9 7.03 -9.56 8.36
N PHE A 10 7.45 -8.40 8.86
CA PHE A 10 6.82 -7.16 8.47
C PHE A 10 7.08 -6.81 7.00
N THR A 11 6.02 -6.44 6.29
CA THR A 11 6.07 -5.85 4.95
C THR A 11 5.67 -4.39 5.06
N LEU A 12 6.47 -3.49 4.48
CA LEU A 12 6.29 -2.04 4.57
C LEU A 12 6.09 -1.47 3.18
N ALA A 13 5.02 -0.71 2.95
CA ALA A 13 4.73 -0.13 1.63
C ALA A 13 4.05 1.24 1.73
N ILE A 14 4.46 2.21 0.92
CA ILE A 14 3.91 3.59 0.94
C ILE A 14 3.67 4.10 -0.48
N CYS A 15 2.68 4.98 -0.66
CA CYS A 15 2.37 5.62 -1.95
C CYS A 15 1.93 4.58 -2.99
N HIS A 16 2.69 4.41 -4.07
CA HIS A 16 2.49 3.36 -5.08
C HIS A 16 3.16 2.04 -4.69
N GLY A 17 3.92 2.00 -3.59
CA GLY A 17 4.58 0.80 -3.09
C GLY A 17 3.65 -0.42 -2.93
N PRO A 18 2.38 -0.27 -2.49
CA PRO A 18 1.44 -1.39 -2.44
C PRO A 18 1.15 -2.06 -3.79
N ALA A 19 1.46 -1.43 -4.93
CA ALA A 19 1.39 -2.10 -6.24
C ALA A 19 2.30 -3.35 -6.30
N ALA A 20 3.38 -3.40 -5.51
CA ALA A 20 4.24 -4.58 -5.41
C ALA A 20 3.54 -5.80 -4.79
N LEU A 21 2.41 -5.63 -4.10
CA LEU A 21 1.62 -6.74 -3.57
C LEU A 21 0.97 -7.57 -4.68
N LEU A 22 0.72 -6.98 -5.85
CA LEU A 22 0.22 -7.69 -7.04
C LEU A 22 1.16 -8.80 -7.50
N ALA A 23 2.46 -8.69 -7.21
CA ALA A 23 3.43 -9.74 -7.53
C ALA A 23 3.22 -11.01 -6.69
N ALA A 24 2.32 -11.01 -5.70
CA ALA A 24 1.93 -12.19 -4.94
C ALA A 24 0.70 -12.91 -5.52
N ASP A 25 0.15 -12.43 -6.64
CA ASP A 25 -0.85 -13.11 -7.47
C ASP A 25 -0.17 -14.12 -8.42
N ASP A 26 0.68 -14.97 -7.84
CA ASP A 26 1.43 -16.03 -8.51
C ASP A 26 0.88 -17.43 -8.19
N GLU A 27 0.08 -17.57 -7.12
CA GLU A 27 -0.58 -18.81 -6.71
C GLU A 27 -1.91 -18.51 -6.00
N ASN A 28 -2.84 -19.47 -6.03
CA ASN A 28 -4.08 -19.42 -5.27
C ASN A 28 -3.97 -20.19 -3.95
N PRO A 29 -4.39 -19.62 -2.80
CA PRO A 29 -5.01 -18.30 -2.65
C PRO A 29 -3.99 -17.14 -2.68
N PHE A 30 -4.48 -15.96 -3.07
CA PHE A 30 -3.74 -14.71 -2.97
C PHE A 30 -3.47 -14.37 -1.50
N ILE A 31 -2.19 -14.18 -1.14
CA ILE A 31 -1.79 -14.08 0.28
C ILE A 31 -2.23 -12.78 0.97
N TYR A 32 -2.62 -11.75 0.20
CA TYR A 32 -3.14 -10.49 0.74
C TYR A 32 -4.67 -10.37 0.59
N ASP A 33 -5.37 -11.47 0.30
CA ASP A 33 -6.83 -11.50 0.32
C ASP A 33 -7.40 -10.98 1.65
N GLY A 34 -8.42 -10.14 1.57
CA GLY A 34 -9.08 -9.50 2.71
C GLY A 34 -8.24 -8.47 3.47
N TYR A 35 -7.06 -8.07 2.98
CA TYR A 35 -6.28 -6.97 3.59
C TYR A 35 -6.95 -5.62 3.41
N LYS A 36 -6.89 -4.79 4.44
CA LYS A 36 -7.32 -3.38 4.39
C LYS A 36 -6.09 -2.50 4.42
N ILE A 37 -5.89 -1.73 3.35
CA ILE A 37 -4.71 -0.88 3.19
C ILE A 37 -5.06 0.57 2.91
N THR A 38 -4.09 1.46 3.09
CA THR A 38 -4.08 2.78 2.50
C THR A 38 -2.96 2.85 1.47
N ALA A 39 -3.22 3.53 0.35
CA ALA A 39 -2.29 3.64 -0.77
C ALA A 39 -2.53 4.96 -1.54
N PHE A 40 -1.67 5.27 -2.49
CA PHE A 40 -1.89 6.43 -3.35
C PHE A 40 -3.18 6.26 -4.16
N SER A 41 -3.93 7.35 -4.32
CA SER A 41 -5.26 7.28 -4.93
C SER A 41 -5.17 7.27 -6.46
N ASP A 42 -5.74 6.25 -7.09
CA ASP A 42 -5.92 6.19 -8.55
C ASP A 42 -6.69 7.43 -9.08
N ALA A 43 -7.57 8.03 -8.27
CA ALA A 43 -8.30 9.24 -8.66
C ALA A 43 -7.38 10.47 -8.75
N VAL A 44 -6.38 10.56 -7.87
CA VAL A 44 -5.37 11.63 -7.93
C VAL A 44 -4.46 11.41 -9.14
N ASP A 45 -4.00 10.17 -9.38
CA ASP A 45 -3.20 9.83 -10.57
C ASP A 45 -3.91 10.15 -11.91
N LYS A 46 -5.25 10.06 -11.96
CA LYS A 46 -6.01 10.47 -13.14
C LYS A 46 -5.96 11.97 -13.40
N GLN A 47 -5.71 12.79 -12.38
CA GLN A 47 -5.72 14.26 -12.47
C GLN A 47 -4.33 14.85 -12.66
N THR A 48 -3.26 14.14 -12.30
CA THR A 48 -1.88 14.64 -12.38
C THR A 48 -1.42 15.05 -13.80
N PRO A 49 -1.91 14.46 -14.91
CA PRO A 49 -1.59 14.97 -16.25
C PRO A 49 -2.12 16.39 -16.51
N ALA A 50 -3.27 16.76 -15.94
CA ALA A 50 -3.89 18.07 -16.16
C ALA A 50 -3.06 19.23 -15.58
N ILE A 51 -2.14 18.94 -14.65
CA ILE A 51 -1.19 19.89 -14.06
C ILE A 51 0.25 19.62 -14.50
N SER A 52 0.45 18.80 -15.54
CA SER A 52 1.77 18.44 -16.09
C SER A 52 2.71 17.76 -15.08
N TYR A 53 2.18 17.14 -14.02
CA TYR A 53 3.02 16.41 -13.05
C TYR A 53 3.56 15.10 -13.66
N ILE A 54 2.72 14.40 -14.40
CA ILE A 54 3.12 13.31 -15.31
C ILE A 54 2.74 13.70 -16.75
N PRO A 55 3.48 13.24 -17.77
CA PRO A 55 3.28 13.69 -19.15
C PRO A 55 2.01 13.11 -19.81
N ASP A 56 1.50 11.99 -19.32
CA ASP A 56 0.30 11.33 -19.81
C ASP A 56 -0.31 10.43 -18.71
N HIS A 57 -1.51 9.90 -18.92
CA HIS A 57 -2.19 9.00 -18.02
C HIS A 57 -1.46 7.66 -17.84
N MET A 58 -1.51 7.13 -16.62
CA MET A 58 -1.00 5.78 -16.33
C MET A 58 -1.77 4.72 -17.14
N PRO A 59 -1.08 3.75 -17.77
CA PRO A 59 -1.73 2.74 -18.63
C PRO A 59 -2.61 1.75 -17.86
N TRP A 60 -2.42 1.65 -16.55
CA TRP A 60 -3.22 0.82 -15.64
C TRP A 60 -3.24 1.48 -14.25
N ARG A 61 -4.12 0.98 -13.38
CA ARG A 61 -4.43 1.56 -12.07
C ARG A 61 -4.28 0.49 -11.00
N PHE A 62 -3.25 0.60 -10.18
CA PHE A 62 -2.90 -0.46 -9.25
C PHE A 62 -3.95 -0.65 -8.15
N GLY A 63 -4.67 0.42 -7.76
CA GLY A 63 -5.74 0.31 -6.78
C GLY A 63 -6.91 -0.51 -7.30
N GLU A 64 -7.33 -0.29 -8.54
CA GLU A 64 -8.33 -1.12 -9.23
C GLU A 64 -7.88 -2.60 -9.31
N GLN A 65 -6.60 -2.88 -9.58
CA GLN A 65 -6.07 -4.25 -9.61
C GLN A 65 -6.07 -4.92 -8.22
N LEU A 66 -5.66 -4.19 -7.17
CA LEU A 66 -5.65 -4.71 -5.80
C LEU A 66 -7.07 -4.98 -5.28
N ASN A 67 -8.03 -4.10 -5.58
CA ASN A 67 -9.44 -4.31 -5.24
C ASN A 67 -10.02 -5.55 -5.92
N ALA A 68 -9.57 -5.89 -7.14
CA ALA A 68 -9.99 -7.11 -7.84
C ALA A 68 -9.45 -8.40 -7.20
N LEU A 69 -8.42 -8.29 -6.34
CA LEU A 69 -7.85 -9.37 -5.53
C LEU A 69 -8.29 -9.28 -4.06
N ASP A 70 -9.45 -8.67 -3.81
CA ASP A 70 -10.08 -8.54 -2.49
C ASP A 70 -9.26 -7.75 -1.43
N VAL A 71 -8.28 -6.95 -1.87
CA VAL A 71 -7.63 -5.95 -1.01
C VAL A 71 -8.47 -4.68 -0.97
N THR A 72 -8.89 -4.25 0.21
CA THR A 72 -9.68 -3.02 0.37
C THR A 72 -8.79 -1.79 0.58
N ILE A 73 -8.85 -0.81 -0.34
CA ILE A 73 -8.23 0.51 -0.14
C ILE A 73 -9.19 1.42 0.64
N ILE A 74 -8.83 1.79 1.86
CA ILE A 74 -9.75 2.48 2.81
C ILE A 74 -9.53 3.99 2.91
N ASN A 75 -8.50 4.56 2.29
CA ASN A 75 -8.21 5.98 2.39
C ASN A 75 -8.98 6.84 1.38
N THR A 76 -9.23 8.09 1.77
CA THR A 76 -9.64 9.16 0.86
C THR A 76 -8.42 9.94 0.34
N THR A 77 -8.62 10.83 -0.62
CA THR A 77 -7.55 11.62 -1.25
C THR A 77 -6.82 12.58 -0.30
N ALA A 78 -7.44 12.97 0.82
CA ALA A 78 -6.84 13.86 1.82
C ALA A 78 -6.15 13.12 2.97
N ASP A 79 -6.19 11.78 2.98
CA ASP A 79 -5.73 10.99 4.10
C ASP A 79 -4.19 10.90 4.16
N VAL A 80 -3.64 11.19 5.34
CA VAL A 80 -2.22 10.99 5.67
C VAL A 80 -2.03 9.82 6.64
N SER A 81 -3.07 9.01 6.84
CA SER A 81 -3.04 7.94 7.82
C SER A 81 -2.01 6.86 7.47
N CYS A 82 -1.17 6.58 8.45
CA CYS A 82 -0.30 5.41 8.50
C CYS A 82 -1.00 4.37 9.35
N ARG A 83 -1.13 3.15 8.86
CA ARG A 83 -1.82 2.08 9.57
C ARG A 83 -1.08 0.77 9.38
N THR A 84 -1.49 -0.20 10.19
CA THR A 84 -0.98 -1.56 10.14
C THR A 84 -2.18 -2.50 10.08
N ASP A 85 -2.12 -3.49 9.18
CA ASP A 85 -3.01 -4.64 9.15
C ASP A 85 -2.13 -5.90 9.25
N ARG A 86 -2.25 -6.64 10.36
CA ARG A 86 -1.36 -7.76 10.71
C ARG A 86 0.12 -7.32 10.65
N ARG A 87 0.93 -7.92 9.78
CA ARG A 87 2.35 -7.57 9.55
C ARG A 87 2.56 -6.63 8.36
N LEU A 88 1.51 -6.11 7.73
CA LEU A 88 1.61 -5.13 6.66
C LEU A 88 1.45 -3.71 7.22
N ILE A 89 2.51 -2.91 7.17
CA ILE A 89 2.51 -1.49 7.55
C ILE A 89 2.45 -0.67 6.27
N PHE A 90 1.51 0.26 6.20
CA PHE A 90 1.27 1.00 4.96
C PHE A 90 0.86 2.46 5.16
N SER A 91 1.00 3.25 4.10
CA SER A 91 0.62 4.65 4.08
C SER A 91 0.36 5.21 2.67
N THR A 92 -0.31 6.36 2.58
CA THR A 92 -0.93 6.87 1.35
C THR A 92 0.00 7.59 0.39
N SER A 93 0.92 8.43 0.86
CA SER A 93 1.56 9.44 0.01
C SER A 93 2.90 9.92 0.58
N PRO A 94 3.72 10.64 -0.21
CA PRO A 94 4.99 11.19 0.27
C PRO A 94 4.84 12.07 1.52
N LYS A 95 3.70 12.75 1.67
CA LYS A 95 3.39 13.60 2.83
C LYS A 95 3.39 12.82 4.15
N ALA A 96 3.09 11.52 4.11
CA ALA A 96 3.01 10.66 5.28
C ALA A 96 4.32 9.93 5.60
N ALA A 97 5.41 10.18 4.85
CA ALA A 97 6.66 9.43 4.98
C ALA A 97 7.30 9.50 6.38
N ASN A 98 7.28 10.67 7.03
CA ASN A 98 7.81 10.82 8.39
C ASN A 98 7.01 9.99 9.41
N ASP A 99 5.69 10.09 9.36
CA ASP A 99 4.80 9.39 10.30
C ASP A 99 4.82 7.88 10.03
N PHE A 100 4.97 7.49 8.77
CA PHE A 100 5.16 6.10 8.35
C PHE A 100 6.46 5.52 8.94
N GLY A 101 7.56 6.26 8.89
CA GLY A 101 8.83 5.84 9.50
C GLY A 101 8.73 5.70 11.02
N ARG A 102 8.04 6.63 11.69
CA ARG A 102 7.77 6.55 13.13
C ARG A 102 6.92 5.34 13.49
N LEU A 103 5.81 5.11 12.78
CA LEU A 103 4.96 3.94 12.97
C LEU A 103 5.74 2.64 12.77
N ALA A 104 6.51 2.55 11.69
CA ALA A 104 7.35 1.39 11.41
C ALA A 104 8.32 1.10 12.54
N ALA A 105 9.07 2.10 13.00
CA ALA A 105 10.01 1.94 14.10
C ALA A 105 9.31 1.50 15.39
N ASP A 106 8.20 2.14 15.76
CA ASP A 106 7.45 1.80 16.97
C ASP A 106 6.87 0.38 16.90
N THR A 107 6.28 -0.02 15.76
CA THR A 107 5.71 -1.35 15.57
C THR A 107 6.78 -2.43 15.62
N LEU A 108 7.93 -2.21 14.98
CA LEU A 108 9.05 -3.16 15.00
C LEU A 108 9.65 -3.30 16.40
N LEU A 109 9.85 -2.20 17.12
CA LEU A 109 10.37 -2.20 18.50
C LEU A 109 9.40 -2.88 19.47
N LYS A 110 8.09 -2.72 19.29
CA LYS A 110 7.07 -3.41 20.10
C LYS A 110 7.04 -4.91 19.84
N ALA A 111 7.35 -5.37 18.62
CA ALA A 111 7.30 -6.78 18.27
C ALA A 111 8.48 -7.61 18.81
N ILE A 112 9.56 -6.95 19.26
CA ILE A 112 10.73 -7.59 19.87
C ILE A 112 10.78 -7.47 21.40
N ARG A 113 9.80 -6.77 22.00
CA ARG A 113 9.63 -6.65 23.46
C ARG A 113 8.66 -7.72 23.94
#